data_AF-A0A6P0JUS8-F1
#
_entry.id   AF-A0A6P0JUS8-F1
#
_cell.length_a   1.000
_cell.length_b   1.000
_cell.length_c   1.000
_cell.angle_alpha   90.00
_cell.angle_beta   90.00
_cell.angle_gamma   90.00
#
_symmetry.space_group_name_H-M   'P 1'
#
loop_
_entity.id
_entity.type
_entity.pdbx_description
1 polymer ?
#
loop_
_entity_poly.entity_id
_entity_poly.type
_entity_poly.pdbx_seq_one_letter_code
_entity_poly.pdbx_strand_id
1 'polypeptide(L)'
;CGATGDIGSGVCRWLDQKTDVQDLLLIARNQERLQALQAELGRGKILGLEEALPLADIVVWVASMPRGVDISTIPLKEPCLLIDGGYPKNLDSQVQQDGVHVLKGGIVEHSLEIDWKIMEIVKMEAPNHQLFACFAEAMLLEFEQLRTNFSWGRNLITVNKMAQIGEASVKHGFRPLL
;
A
#
# COMPACT_ATOMS: atom_id res chain seq x y z
N CYS A 1 -2.70 -5.84 -6.19
CA CYS A 1 -4.15 -6.08 -5.96
C CYS A 1 -4.86 -4.82 -5.50
N GLY A 2 -6.03 -4.50 -6.08
CA GLY A 2 -6.77 -3.27 -5.75
C GLY A 2 -6.31 -2.04 -6.54
N ALA A 3 -5.79 -2.25 -7.75
CA ALA A 3 -5.10 -1.22 -8.56
C ALA A 3 -5.95 0.04 -8.81
N THR A 4 -7.27 -0.10 -8.93
CA THR A 4 -8.19 1.02 -9.20
C THR A 4 -8.76 1.68 -7.94
N GLY A 5 -8.33 1.25 -6.75
CA GLY A 5 -8.60 1.94 -5.49
C GLY A 5 -7.84 3.27 -5.42
N ASP A 6 -8.14 4.10 -4.42
CA ASP A 6 -7.45 5.39 -4.29
C ASP A 6 -5.94 5.19 -4.06
N ILE A 7 -5.58 4.47 -3.00
CA ILE A 7 -4.18 4.08 -2.70
C ILE A 7 -3.57 3.30 -3.86
N GLY A 8 -4.27 2.28 -4.38
CA GLY A 8 -3.75 1.42 -5.45
C GLY A 8 -3.39 2.19 -6.72
N SER A 9 -4.22 3.16 -7.10
CA SER A 9 -3.95 3.99 -8.28
C SER A 9 -2.76 4.92 -8.05
N GLY A 10 -2.63 5.51 -6.86
CA GLY A 10 -1.48 6.31 -6.46
C GLY A 10 -0.18 5.51 -6.49
N VAL A 11 -0.19 4.27 -5.95
CA VAL A 11 0.93 3.34 -6.02
C VAL A 11 1.32 3.02 -7.46
N CYS A 12 0.34 2.72 -8.34
CA CYS A 12 0.63 2.42 -9.74
C CYS A 12 1.32 3.60 -10.45
N ARG A 13 0.81 4.83 -10.26
CA ARG A 13 1.42 6.06 -10.81
C ARG A 13 2.84 6.27 -10.30
N TRP A 14 3.04 6.08 -8.99
CA TRP A 14 4.35 6.31 -8.38
C TRP A 14 5.37 5.28 -8.86
N LEU A 15 5.00 3.99 -8.88
CA LEU A 15 5.87 2.93 -9.39
C LEU A 15 6.26 3.19 -10.85
N ASP A 16 5.30 3.58 -11.70
CA ASP A 16 5.58 3.89 -13.10
C ASP A 16 6.51 5.10 -13.29
N GLN A 17 6.32 6.18 -12.50
CA GLN A 17 7.07 7.43 -12.69
C GLN A 17 8.39 7.50 -11.91
N LYS A 18 8.55 6.69 -10.86
CA LYS A 18 9.65 6.84 -9.88
C LYS A 18 10.52 5.60 -9.74
N THR A 19 10.23 4.53 -10.45
CA THR A 19 11.01 3.29 -10.40
C THR A 19 11.21 2.70 -11.79
N ASP A 20 12.19 1.80 -11.92
CA ASP A 20 12.46 1.08 -13.16
C ASP A 20 11.66 -0.24 -13.25
N VAL A 21 10.43 -0.24 -12.73
CA VAL A 21 9.55 -1.42 -12.78
C VAL A 21 9.28 -1.82 -14.24
N GLN A 22 9.53 -3.09 -14.56
CA GLN A 22 9.46 -3.59 -15.93
C GLN A 22 8.01 -3.89 -16.35
N ASP A 23 7.25 -4.52 -15.47
CA ASP A 23 5.85 -4.90 -15.72
C ASP A 23 4.96 -4.42 -14.57
N LEU A 24 3.79 -3.89 -14.92
CA LEU A 24 2.72 -3.59 -13.96
C LEU A 24 1.54 -4.52 -14.23
N LEU A 25 1.16 -5.33 -13.24
CA LEU A 25 -0.01 -6.20 -13.32
C LEU A 25 -1.18 -5.54 -12.57
N LEU A 26 -2.21 -5.14 -13.31
CA LEU A 26 -3.33 -4.36 -12.81
C LEU A 26 -4.50 -5.29 -12.47
N ILE A 27 -4.78 -5.43 -11.17
CA ILE A 27 -5.83 -6.33 -10.66
C ILE A 27 -6.89 -5.51 -9.91
N ALA A 28 -8.13 -5.55 -10.39
CA ALA A 28 -9.31 -5.02 -9.70
C ALA A 28 -10.60 -5.64 -10.25
N ARG A 29 -11.73 -5.41 -9.56
CA ARG A 29 -13.04 -5.97 -9.96
C ARG A 29 -13.72 -5.23 -11.11
N ASN A 30 -13.51 -3.92 -11.21
CA ASN A 30 -14.20 -3.08 -12.19
C ASN A 30 -13.31 -2.91 -13.43
N GLN A 31 -13.73 -3.49 -14.56
CA GLN A 31 -12.98 -3.51 -15.82
C GLN A 31 -12.86 -2.13 -16.47
N GLU A 32 -13.91 -1.32 -16.47
CA GLU A 32 -13.88 0.03 -17.02
C GLU A 32 -12.83 0.90 -16.32
N ARG A 33 -12.75 0.81 -14.99
CA ARG A 33 -11.72 1.51 -14.20
C ARG A 33 -10.32 0.98 -14.45
N LEU A 34 -10.17 -0.31 -14.73
CA LEU A 34 -8.89 -0.90 -15.08
C LEU A 34 -8.40 -0.38 -16.44
N GLN A 35 -9.29 -0.35 -17.43
CA GLN A 35 -9.02 0.20 -18.74
C GLN A 35 -8.66 1.69 -18.67
N ALA A 36 -9.40 2.48 -17.87
CA ALA A 36 -9.09 3.89 -17.65
C ALA A 36 -7.70 4.10 -17.02
N LEU A 37 -7.37 3.32 -15.98
CA LEU A 37 -6.05 3.39 -15.34
C LEU A 37 -4.93 2.94 -16.28
N GLN A 38 -5.14 1.85 -17.04
CA GLN A 38 -4.17 1.36 -18.03
C GLN A 38 -3.92 2.42 -19.13
N ALA A 39 -4.98 3.06 -19.63
CA ALA A 39 -4.89 4.13 -20.62
C ALA A 39 -4.17 5.37 -20.06
N GLU A 40 -4.44 5.73 -18.80
CA GLU A 40 -3.75 6.83 -18.10
C GLU A 40 -2.24 6.57 -17.96
N LEU A 41 -1.85 5.35 -17.58
CA LEU A 41 -0.44 4.96 -17.42
C LEU A 41 0.25 4.70 -18.76
N GLY A 42 -0.51 4.49 -19.85
CA GLY A 42 0.02 4.06 -21.15
C GLY A 42 0.64 2.66 -21.16
N ARG A 43 0.48 1.89 -20.06
CA ARG A 43 1.07 0.56 -19.88
C ARG A 43 0.30 -0.27 -18.84
N GLY A 44 0.79 -1.48 -18.60
CA GLY A 44 0.29 -2.40 -17.60
C GLY A 44 -0.61 -3.47 -18.21
N LYS A 45 -0.59 -4.67 -17.64
CA LYS A 45 -1.36 -5.83 -18.07
C LYS A 45 -2.54 -6.01 -17.12
N ILE A 46 -3.76 -5.94 -17.63
CA ILE A 46 -4.97 -6.23 -16.86
C ILE A 46 -5.11 -7.74 -16.78
N LEU A 47 -5.07 -8.30 -15.57
CA LEU A 47 -5.14 -9.74 -15.33
C LEU A 47 -6.07 -10.08 -14.17
N GLY A 48 -6.59 -11.31 -14.19
CA GLY A 48 -7.23 -11.91 -13.03
C GLY A 48 -6.25 -12.16 -11.88
N LEU A 49 -6.76 -12.32 -10.67
CA LEU A 49 -5.92 -12.57 -9.49
C LEU A 49 -5.08 -13.85 -9.64
N GLU A 50 -5.71 -14.96 -10.01
CA GLU A 50 -5.08 -16.28 -10.17
C GLU A 50 -4.02 -16.30 -11.28
N GLU A 51 -4.19 -15.49 -12.33
CA GLU A 51 -3.23 -15.38 -13.42
C GLU A 51 -2.05 -14.46 -13.08
N ALA A 52 -2.29 -13.42 -12.27
CA ALA A 52 -1.28 -12.41 -11.99
C ALA A 52 -0.32 -12.80 -10.86
N LEU A 53 -0.82 -13.46 -9.80
CA LEU A 53 -0.01 -13.82 -8.64
C LEU A 53 1.20 -14.73 -8.98
N PRO A 54 1.08 -15.75 -9.86
CA PRO A 54 2.22 -16.58 -10.24
C PRO A 54 3.31 -15.84 -11.06
N LEU A 55 2.98 -14.67 -11.61
CA LEU A 55 3.90 -13.88 -12.43
C LEU A 55 4.63 -12.79 -11.63
N ALA A 56 4.12 -12.44 -10.45
CA ALA A 56 4.56 -11.25 -9.71
C ALA A 56 5.75 -11.53 -8.79
N ASP A 57 6.81 -10.75 -8.94
CA ASP A 57 7.91 -10.67 -7.96
C ASP A 57 7.51 -9.89 -6.69
N ILE A 58 6.64 -8.88 -6.86
CA ILE A 58 6.15 -8.02 -5.78
C ILE A 58 4.63 -7.88 -5.91
N VAL A 59 3.91 -8.14 -4.82
CA VAL A 59 2.45 -8.02 -4.76
C VAL A 59 2.08 -6.96 -3.73
N VAL A 60 1.67 -5.78 -4.20
CA VAL A 60 1.09 -4.76 -3.32
C VAL A 60 -0.41 -5.01 -3.13
N TRP A 61 -0.82 -5.31 -1.90
CA TRP A 61 -2.20 -5.63 -1.56
C TRP A 61 -2.89 -4.47 -0.86
N VAL A 62 -3.69 -3.71 -1.62
CA VAL A 62 -4.45 -2.55 -1.12
C VAL A 62 -5.93 -2.66 -1.48
N ALA A 63 -6.42 -3.89 -1.61
CA ALA A 63 -7.81 -4.19 -1.88
C ALA A 63 -8.63 -4.10 -0.58
N SER A 64 -9.67 -3.27 -0.58
CA SER A 64 -10.66 -3.23 0.51
C SER A 64 -11.57 -4.46 0.43
N MET A 65 -11.32 -5.50 1.23
CA MET A 65 -12.13 -6.72 1.23
C MET A 65 -12.60 -7.06 2.65
N PRO A 66 -13.92 -7.00 2.94
CA PRO A 66 -14.48 -7.33 4.26
C PRO A 66 -14.26 -8.78 4.70
N ARG A 67 -14.12 -9.69 3.73
CA ARG A 67 -13.60 -11.05 3.93
C ARG A 67 -12.40 -11.16 2.99
N GLY A 68 -11.21 -11.42 3.54
CA GLY A 68 -10.00 -11.61 2.74
C GLY A 68 -10.25 -12.66 1.64
N VAL A 69 -9.61 -12.49 0.49
CA VAL A 69 -9.58 -13.54 -0.53
C VAL A 69 -8.50 -14.51 -0.09
N ASP A 70 -8.88 -15.78 0.07
CA ASP A 70 -7.91 -16.84 0.33
C ASP A 70 -7.05 -17.03 -0.93
N ILE A 71 -5.79 -16.65 -0.82
CA ILE A 71 -4.77 -16.81 -1.87
C ILE A 71 -3.77 -17.91 -1.52
N SER A 72 -3.98 -18.65 -0.42
CA SER A 72 -3.04 -19.65 0.09
C SER A 72 -2.75 -20.76 -0.92
N THR A 73 -3.72 -21.08 -1.78
CA THR A 73 -3.65 -22.11 -2.81
C THR A 73 -3.09 -21.63 -4.15
N ILE A 74 -2.95 -20.32 -4.34
CA ILE A 74 -2.44 -19.74 -5.58
C ILE A 74 -0.91 -19.72 -5.50
N PRO A 75 -0.19 -20.32 -6.46
CA PRO A 75 1.27 -20.33 -6.42
C PRO A 75 1.80 -18.91 -6.59
N LEU A 76 2.73 -18.52 -5.73
CA LEU A 76 3.50 -17.30 -5.86
C LEU A 76 4.88 -17.62 -6.42
N LYS A 77 5.51 -16.61 -7.04
CA LYS A 77 6.88 -16.73 -7.53
C LYS A 77 7.85 -16.90 -6.34
N GLU A 78 8.97 -17.58 -6.56
CA GLU A 78 10.04 -17.70 -5.58
C GLU A 78 11.32 -17.00 -6.10
N PRO A 79 11.81 -15.93 -5.47
CA PRO A 79 11.24 -15.23 -4.31
C PRO A 79 10.04 -14.33 -4.68
N CYS A 80 9.17 -14.04 -3.69
CA CYS A 80 8.09 -13.06 -3.83
C CYS A 80 7.94 -12.20 -2.57
N LEU A 81 7.76 -10.89 -2.76
CA LEU A 81 7.45 -9.95 -1.69
C LEU A 81 5.97 -9.56 -1.71
N LEU A 82 5.23 -9.94 -0.68
CA LEU A 82 3.84 -9.53 -0.43
C LEU A 82 3.81 -8.33 0.51
N ILE A 83 3.28 -7.20 0.06
CA ILE A 83 3.07 -6.00 0.87
C ILE A 83 1.59 -5.89 1.23
N ASP A 84 1.22 -6.29 2.46
CA ASP A 84 -0.15 -6.23 2.97
C ASP A 84 -0.48 -4.82 3.48
N GLY A 85 -0.99 -3.97 2.60
CA GLY A 85 -1.54 -2.64 2.90
C GLY A 85 -3.01 -2.66 3.29
N GLY A 86 -3.63 -3.84 3.42
CA GLY A 86 -5.01 -3.99 3.87
C GLY A 86 -5.19 -3.69 5.36
N TYR A 87 -6.45 -3.47 5.73
CA TYR A 87 -6.88 -3.53 7.13
C TYR A 87 -8.24 -4.27 7.20
N PRO A 88 -8.35 -5.35 7.98
CA PRO A 88 -7.32 -5.96 8.82
C PRO A 88 -6.15 -6.57 8.01
N LYS A 89 -4.96 -6.63 8.61
CA LYS A 89 -3.78 -7.31 8.05
C LYS A 89 -3.87 -8.79 8.34
N ASN A 90 -3.87 -9.61 7.30
CA ASN A 90 -4.15 -11.05 7.45
C ASN A 90 -3.42 -11.94 6.45
N LEU A 91 -2.60 -11.38 5.54
CA LEU A 91 -1.87 -12.21 4.58
C LEU A 91 -0.73 -13.02 5.21
N ASP A 92 -0.18 -12.56 6.33
CA ASP A 92 0.87 -13.25 7.10
C ASP A 92 0.42 -14.63 7.61
N SER A 93 -0.84 -14.73 8.00
CA SER A 93 -1.47 -15.97 8.46
C SER A 93 -2.01 -16.84 7.32
N GLN A 94 -2.23 -16.27 6.13
CA GLN A 94 -2.81 -16.97 4.99
C GLN A 94 -1.75 -17.54 4.04
N VAL A 95 -0.61 -16.88 3.92
CA VAL A 95 0.42 -17.25 2.94
C VAL A 95 1.69 -17.67 3.67
N GLN A 96 1.95 -18.98 3.65
CA GLN A 96 3.18 -19.60 4.14
C GLN A 96 3.73 -20.50 3.02
N GLN A 97 4.28 -19.86 1.99
CA GLN A 97 4.95 -20.52 0.87
C GLN A 97 6.45 -20.23 0.96
N ASP A 98 7.29 -21.19 0.56
CA ASP A 98 8.75 -21.02 0.61
C ASP A 98 9.21 -19.84 -0.27
N GLY A 99 10.18 -19.07 0.23
CA GLY A 99 10.71 -17.86 -0.40
C GLY A 99 9.71 -16.71 -0.61
N VAL A 100 8.54 -16.79 0.01
CA VAL A 100 7.57 -15.69 0.08
C VAL A 100 7.75 -14.92 1.38
N HIS A 101 7.92 -13.60 1.26
CA HIS A 101 8.07 -12.69 2.39
C HIS A 101 6.86 -11.76 2.49
N VAL A 102 6.24 -11.68 3.67
CA VAL A 102 5.09 -10.79 3.92
C VAL A 102 5.55 -9.59 4.74
N LEU A 103 5.38 -8.39 4.18
CA LEU A 103 5.61 -7.10 4.84
C LEU A 103 4.26 -6.42 5.13
N LYS A 104 4.10 -5.89 6.34
CA LYS A 104 2.93 -5.08 6.72
C LYS A 104 3.02 -3.68 6.10
N GLY A 105 2.38 -3.49 4.96
CA GLY A 105 2.35 -2.21 4.24
C GLY A 105 1.55 -1.11 4.95
N GLY A 106 1.84 0.16 4.62
CA GLY A 106 1.09 1.30 5.17
C GLY A 106 1.27 1.53 6.67
N ILE A 107 2.39 1.06 7.23
CA ILE A 107 2.84 1.35 8.59
C ILE A 107 4.10 2.22 8.49
N VAL A 108 4.18 3.22 9.37
CA VAL A 108 5.39 4.01 9.60
C VAL A 108 5.80 3.89 11.06
N GLU A 109 7.07 4.15 11.31
CA GLU A 109 7.65 4.21 12.64
C GLU A 109 8.21 5.61 12.90
N HIS A 110 7.92 6.17 14.07
CA HIS A 110 8.41 7.48 14.49
C HIS A 110 9.67 7.36 15.34
N SER A 111 10.60 8.30 15.15
CA SER A 111 11.90 8.36 15.86
C SER A 111 11.80 8.57 17.37
N LEU A 112 10.68 9.12 17.85
CA LEU A 112 10.36 9.32 19.27
C LEU A 112 9.19 8.46 19.68
N GLU A 113 9.14 8.10 20.97
CA GLU A 113 7.99 7.47 21.59
C GLU A 113 6.77 8.40 21.59
N ILE A 114 5.59 7.81 21.37
CA ILE A 114 4.29 8.46 21.44
C ILE A 114 3.53 7.84 22.61
N ASP A 115 3.16 8.66 23.60
CA ASP A 115 2.37 8.22 24.74
C ASP A 115 0.88 8.12 24.36
N TRP A 116 0.41 6.89 24.19
CA TRP A 116 -0.97 6.55 23.81
C TRP A 116 -1.26 5.06 24.01
N LYS A 117 -2.52 4.66 23.79
CA LYS A 117 -2.96 3.25 23.89
C LYS A 117 -3.58 2.69 22.62
N ILE A 118 -3.82 3.54 21.62
CA ILE A 118 -4.61 3.16 20.44
C ILE A 118 -3.85 2.10 19.61
N MET A 119 -2.53 2.24 19.48
CA MET A 119 -1.71 1.31 18.70
C MET A 119 -1.54 -0.06 19.39
N GLU A 120 -1.67 -0.12 20.72
CA GLU A 120 -1.74 -1.38 21.47
C GLU A 120 -3.03 -2.14 21.14
N ILE A 121 -4.18 -1.43 21.09
CA ILE A 121 -5.49 -2.02 20.81
C ILE A 121 -5.51 -2.69 19.42
N VAL A 122 -4.83 -2.10 18.44
CA VAL A 122 -4.71 -2.65 17.08
C VAL A 122 -3.50 -3.58 16.91
N LYS A 123 -2.81 -3.93 18.00
CA LYS A 123 -1.72 -4.92 18.04
C LYS A 123 -0.53 -4.59 17.12
N MET A 124 -0.09 -3.33 17.10
CA MET A 124 1.20 -2.97 16.48
C MET A 124 2.36 -3.66 17.22
N GLU A 125 3.45 -3.96 16.51
CA GLU A 125 4.61 -4.66 17.10
C GLU A 125 5.39 -3.75 18.05
N ALA A 126 5.60 -2.50 17.68
CA ALA A 126 6.16 -1.46 18.54
C ALA A 126 5.14 -0.33 18.72
N PRO A 127 4.09 -0.49 19.56
CA PRO A 127 2.95 0.42 19.61
C PRO A 127 3.30 1.86 20.01
N ASN A 128 4.40 2.08 20.71
CA ASN A 128 4.86 3.42 21.08
C ASN A 128 5.59 4.17 19.95
N HIS A 129 5.91 3.48 18.84
CA HIS A 129 6.62 4.07 17.71
C HIS A 129 5.87 3.90 16.38
N GLN A 130 5.16 2.78 16.23
CA GLN A 130 4.54 2.38 14.98
C GLN A 130 3.08 2.79 14.91
N LEU A 131 2.66 3.24 13.74
CA LEU A 131 1.30 3.68 13.45
C LEU A 131 0.94 3.49 11.99
N PHE A 132 -0.36 3.50 11.69
CA PHE A 132 -0.82 3.52 10.30
C PHE A 132 -0.43 4.83 9.62
N ALA A 133 0.02 4.74 8.36
CA ALA A 133 0.42 5.89 7.57
C ALA A 133 -0.72 6.92 7.38
N CYS A 134 -1.97 6.49 7.38
CA CYS A 134 -3.11 7.41 7.32
C CYS A 134 -3.29 8.23 8.61
N PHE A 135 -2.89 7.72 9.78
CA PHE A 135 -2.88 8.49 11.03
C PHE A 135 -1.67 9.42 11.06
N ALA A 136 -0.53 8.97 10.54
CA ALA A 136 0.64 9.81 10.37
C ALA A 136 0.36 11.00 9.44
N GLU A 137 -0.42 10.82 8.35
CA GLU A 137 -0.82 11.94 7.47
C GLU A 137 -1.49 13.06 8.27
N ALA A 138 -2.43 12.74 9.17
CA ALA A 138 -3.08 13.76 10.00
C ALA A 138 -2.10 14.52 10.91
N MET A 139 -1.12 13.83 11.50
CA MET A 139 -0.06 14.46 12.30
C MET A 139 0.80 15.38 11.45
N LEU A 140 1.23 14.90 10.27
CA LEU A 140 2.06 15.65 9.34
C LEU A 140 1.36 16.91 8.83
N LEU A 141 0.06 16.83 8.54
CA LEU A 141 -0.72 17.99 8.13
C LEU A 141 -0.78 19.04 9.25
N GLU A 142 -0.92 18.65 10.52
CA GLU A 142 -0.87 19.63 11.61
C GLU A 142 0.54 20.19 11.83
N PHE A 143 1.59 19.37 11.74
CA PHE A 143 2.98 19.83 11.85
C PHE A 143 3.36 20.83 10.75
N GLU A 144 2.87 20.62 9.53
CA GLU A 144 3.06 21.55 8.40
C GLU A 144 2.01 22.67 8.36
N GLN A 145 1.07 22.72 9.32
CA GLN A 145 -0.06 23.67 9.38
C GLN A 145 -0.94 23.65 8.11
N LEU A 146 -0.99 22.51 7.42
CA LEU A 146 -1.78 22.26 6.22
C LEU A 146 -3.20 21.80 6.57
N ARG A 147 -4.05 22.75 6.96
CA ARG A 147 -5.45 22.50 7.35
C ARG A 147 -6.37 22.36 6.15
N THR A 148 -6.28 21.21 5.48
CA THR A 148 -7.05 20.89 4.27
C THR A 148 -7.39 19.40 4.20
N ASN A 149 -8.28 19.02 3.30
CA ASN A 149 -8.56 17.64 2.93
C ASN A 149 -7.50 17.14 1.92
N PHE A 150 -6.25 17.01 2.38
CA PHE A 150 -5.08 16.77 1.53
C PHE A 150 -5.25 15.55 0.60
N SER A 151 -5.58 14.41 1.19
CA SER A 151 -6.01 13.20 0.50
C SER A 151 -7.54 13.12 0.55
N TRP A 152 -8.20 13.32 -0.59
CA TRP A 152 -9.66 13.34 -0.66
C TRP A 152 -10.20 12.83 -1.99
N GLY A 153 -11.32 12.11 -1.94
CA GLY A 153 -11.94 11.48 -3.09
C GLY A 153 -11.27 10.16 -3.45
N ARG A 154 -11.51 9.68 -4.68
CA ARG A 154 -10.93 8.45 -5.21
C ARG A 154 -10.21 8.74 -6.51
N ASN A 155 -9.04 8.14 -6.70
CA ASN A 155 -8.22 8.28 -7.90
C ASN A 155 -7.71 9.72 -8.09
N LEU A 156 -7.52 10.45 -6.99
CA LEU A 156 -7.06 11.85 -6.99
C LEU A 156 -5.67 12.03 -6.36
N ILE A 157 -5.06 10.95 -5.86
CA ILE A 157 -3.68 10.95 -5.38
C ILE A 157 -2.74 11.12 -6.58
N THR A 158 -1.88 12.15 -6.51
CA THR A 158 -0.86 12.45 -7.51
C THR A 158 0.54 12.18 -6.95
N VAL A 159 1.49 11.87 -7.84
CA VAL A 159 2.90 11.62 -7.46
C VAL A 159 3.53 12.85 -6.80
N ASN A 160 3.11 14.06 -7.17
CA ASN A 160 3.57 15.29 -6.52
C ASN A 160 3.08 15.38 -5.07
N LYS A 161 1.78 15.14 -4.81
CA LYS A 161 1.26 15.08 -3.43
C LYS A 161 1.96 14.01 -2.59
N MET A 162 2.24 12.85 -3.19
CA MET A 162 3.01 11.78 -2.52
C MET A 162 4.43 12.23 -2.16
N ALA A 163 5.11 12.97 -3.04
CA ALA A 163 6.42 13.53 -2.76
C ALA A 163 6.35 14.56 -1.63
N GLN A 164 5.38 15.48 -1.67
CA GLN A 164 5.19 16.51 -0.65
C GLN A 164 4.97 15.91 0.74
N ILE A 165 4.04 14.95 0.89
CA ILE A 165 3.79 14.32 2.19
C ILE A 165 4.95 13.39 2.60
N GLY A 166 5.67 12.81 1.63
CA GLY A 166 6.87 12.01 1.88
C GLY A 166 8.03 12.83 2.43
N GLU A 167 8.28 14.02 1.90
CA GLU A 167 9.27 14.96 2.43
C GLU A 167 8.92 15.40 3.84
N ALA A 168 7.65 15.74 4.10
CA ALA A 168 7.17 16.06 5.44
C ALA A 168 7.35 14.87 6.40
N SER A 169 7.03 13.66 5.95
CA SER A 169 7.18 12.41 6.72
C SER A 169 8.61 12.23 7.22
N VAL A 170 9.60 12.32 6.32
CA VAL A 170 11.02 12.19 6.68
C VAL A 170 11.48 13.36 7.56
N LYS A 171 11.09 14.59 7.22
CA LYS A 171 11.42 15.81 7.98
C LYS A 171 10.99 15.70 9.45
N HIS A 172 9.82 15.13 9.71
CA HIS A 172 9.25 14.97 11.05
C HIS A 172 9.57 13.61 11.69
N GLY A 173 10.58 12.90 11.19
CA GLY A 173 11.13 11.73 11.88
C GLY A 173 10.31 10.45 11.75
N PHE A 174 9.44 10.34 10.74
CA PHE A 174 8.80 9.08 10.37
C PHE A 174 9.66 8.34 9.33
N ARG A 175 9.66 7.01 9.42
CA ARG A 175 10.26 6.10 8.43
C ARG A 175 9.30 4.97 8.08
N PRO A 176 9.33 4.43 6.85
CA PRO A 176 8.58 3.21 6.53
C PRO A 176 9.01 2.04 7.41
N LEU A 177 8.09 1.12 7.70
CA LEU A 177 8.45 -0.18 8.25
C LEU A 177 9.30 -0.96 7.23
N LEU A 178 10.46 -1.45 7.65
CA LEU A 178 11.39 -2.25 6.84
C LEU A 178 11.41 -3.70 7.31
#